data_AF-A0AAE4IRS9-F1
#
_entry.id   AF-A0AAE4IRS9-F1
#
_cell.length_a   1.000
_cell.length_b   1.000
_cell.length_c   1.000
_cell.angle_alpha   90.00
_cell.angle_beta   90.00
_cell.angle_gamma   90.00
#
_symmetry.space_group_name_H-M   'P 1'
#
loop_
_entity.id
_entity.type
_entity.pdbx_description
1 polymer ?
#
loop_
_entity_poly.entity_id
_entity_poly.type
_entity_poly.pdbx_seq_one_letter_code
_entity_poly.pdbx_strand_id
1 'polypeptide(L)'
;MKYEKGDKHTQYFLKWSDHESDVKACKEHWSRNEENVLLVLTDNDIPKDDFLEAVNIWKSKVEDKKKSFVISGDEKFCESYFAETECAPTVSEAQDIIFMEEVEREIDNI
;
A
#
# COMPACT_ATOMS: atom_id res chain seq x y z
N MET A 1 -7.74 1.29 12.23
CA MET A 1 -6.59 1.64 11.36
C MET A 1 -5.63 2.63 12.04
N LYS A 2 -4.32 2.34 12.04
CA LYS A 2 -3.25 3.28 12.41
C LYS A 2 -2.50 3.68 11.13
N TYR A 3 -2.15 4.95 10.98
CA TYR A 3 -1.28 5.40 9.89
C TYR A 3 -0.22 6.39 10.40
N GLU A 4 0.90 6.46 9.69
CA GLU A 4 2.01 7.36 9.97
C GLU A 4 2.41 8.06 8.67
N LYS A 5 2.54 9.39 8.71
CA LYS A 5 3.03 10.17 7.56
C LYS A 5 4.55 10.17 7.57
N GLY A 6 5.13 9.69 6.48
CA GLY A 6 6.54 9.89 6.15
C GLY A 6 6.74 11.16 5.33
N ASP A 7 7.96 11.36 4.85
CA ASP A 7 8.33 12.53 4.05
C ASP A 7 7.82 12.44 2.60
N LYS A 8 7.78 11.23 2.04
CA LYS A 8 7.38 10.97 0.65
C LYS A 8 6.23 9.98 0.53
N HIS A 9 5.73 9.45 1.63
CA HIS A 9 4.71 8.40 1.64
C HIS A 9 3.86 8.44 2.92
N THR A 10 2.69 7.82 2.86
CA THR A 10 1.91 7.50 4.07
C THR A 10 1.91 6.00 4.30
N GLN A 11 2.26 5.59 5.51
CA GLN A 11 2.29 4.20 5.95
C GLN A 11 0.99 3.85 6.63
N TYR A 12 0.35 2.77 6.20
CA TYR A 12 -0.91 2.31 6.74
C TYR A 12 -0.72 0.93 7.36
N PHE A 13 -0.95 0.83 8.67
CA PHE A 13 -0.87 -0.42 9.40
C PHE A 13 -2.27 -1.05 9.44
N LEU A 14 -2.41 -2.18 8.76
CA LEU A 14 -3.67 -2.91 8.68
C LEU A 14 -3.55 -4.26 9.39
N LYS A 15 -4.57 -4.53 10.21
CA LYS A 15 -4.86 -5.85 10.78
C LYS A 15 -6.10 -6.37 10.05
N TRP A 16 -5.97 -7.53 9.42
CA TRP A 16 -6.93 -8.06 8.46
C TRP A 16 -8.03 -8.83 9.17
N SER A 17 -7.72 -9.29 10.38
CA SER A 17 -8.62 -9.88 11.36
C SER A 17 -9.67 -8.90 11.92
N ASP A 18 -9.49 -7.58 11.81
CA ASP A 18 -10.40 -6.57 12.38
C ASP A 18 -11.37 -5.99 11.34
N HIS A 19 -12.64 -6.32 11.49
CA HIS A 19 -13.75 -6.23 10.53
C HIS A 19 -14.12 -4.83 10.01
N GLU A 20 -14.73 -4.79 8.80
CA GLU A 20 -15.58 -3.79 8.08
C GLU A 20 -15.43 -2.28 8.35
N SER A 21 -15.36 -1.87 9.62
CA SER A 21 -15.18 -0.49 10.04
C SER A 21 -13.86 0.08 9.54
N ASP A 22 -12.80 -0.73 9.56
CA ASP A 22 -11.49 -0.34 9.03
C ASP A 22 -11.52 -0.21 7.51
N VAL A 23 -12.21 -1.11 6.78
CA VAL A 23 -12.37 -1.02 5.31
C VAL A 23 -13.14 0.23 4.88
N LYS A 24 -14.16 0.63 5.63
CA LYS A 24 -14.93 1.84 5.34
C LYS A 24 -14.12 3.12 5.60
N ALA A 25 -13.44 3.21 6.75
CA ALA A 25 -12.56 4.33 7.09
C ALA A 25 -11.37 4.44 6.11
N CYS A 26 -10.84 3.28 5.69
CA CYS A 26 -9.88 3.12 4.62
C CYS A 26 -10.38 3.76 3.32
N LYS A 27 -11.51 3.30 2.77
CA LYS A 27 -12.07 3.81 1.50
C LYS A 27 -12.21 5.34 1.48
N GLU A 28 -12.60 5.95 2.60
CA GLU A 28 -12.71 7.41 2.72
C GLU A 28 -11.35 8.11 2.69
N HIS A 29 -10.36 7.62 3.45
CA HIS A 29 -9.02 8.20 3.51
C HIS A 29 -8.23 7.99 2.20
N TRP A 30 -8.37 6.81 1.59
CA TRP A 30 -7.69 6.39 0.36
C TRP A 30 -8.06 7.26 -0.84
N SER A 31 -9.33 7.66 -0.92
CA SER A 31 -9.83 8.51 -2.01
C SER A 31 -9.15 9.88 -2.09
N ARG A 32 -8.58 10.36 -0.98
CA ARG A 32 -7.98 11.69 -0.85
C ARG A 32 -6.47 11.68 -0.86
N ASN A 33 -5.82 10.52 -0.92
CA ASN A 33 -4.38 10.46 -0.79
C ASN A 33 -3.69 10.97 -2.07
N GLU A 34 -2.73 11.89 -1.91
CA GLU A 34 -1.91 12.46 -3.00
C GLU A 34 -0.43 12.02 -2.91
N GLU A 35 -0.10 11.25 -1.88
CA GLU A 35 1.25 10.78 -1.57
C GLU A 35 1.41 9.30 -1.94
N ASN A 36 2.67 8.83 -2.01
CA ASN A 36 2.95 7.40 -2.14
C ASN A 36 2.37 6.62 -0.97
N VAL A 37 2.04 5.35 -1.19
CA VAL A 37 1.40 4.50 -0.20
C VAL A 37 2.29 3.33 0.14
N LEU A 38 2.49 3.11 1.45
CA LEU A 38 3.04 1.89 2.00
C LEU A 38 1.97 1.18 2.83
N LEU A 39 1.57 -0.01 2.40
CA LEU A 39 0.62 -0.86 3.12
C LEU A 39 1.38 -1.88 3.96
N VAL A 40 1.33 -1.77 5.29
CA VAL A 40 2.01 -2.70 6.19
C VAL A 40 1.04 -3.77 6.69
N LEU A 41 1.30 -5.01 6.30
CA LEU A 41 0.52 -6.18 6.68
C LEU A 41 1.06 -6.69 8.01
N THR A 42 0.19 -6.73 9.02
CA THR A 42 0.60 -7.10 10.39
C THR A 42 0.14 -8.49 10.81
N ASP A 43 -0.67 -9.15 9.98
CA ASP A 43 -1.12 -10.53 10.10
C ASP A 43 -1.09 -11.22 8.72
N ASN A 44 -1.09 -12.56 8.71
CA ASN A 44 -1.05 -13.41 7.51
C ASN A 44 -2.38 -14.16 7.31
N ASP A 45 -3.48 -13.61 7.82
CA ASP A 45 -4.81 -14.22 7.69
C ASP A 45 -5.34 -14.07 6.26
N ILE A 46 -6.14 -15.03 5.82
CA ILE A 46 -6.72 -15.04 4.47
C ILE A 46 -7.61 -13.80 4.29
N PRO A 47 -7.33 -12.92 3.31
CA PRO A 47 -8.15 -11.76 3.03
C PRO A 47 -9.53 -12.14 2.51
N LYS A 48 -10.51 -11.27 2.78
CA LYS A 48 -11.82 -11.32 2.12
C LYS A 48 -11.76 -10.66 0.75
N ASP A 49 -12.60 -11.12 -0.18
CA ASP A 49 -12.66 -10.60 -1.55
C ASP A 49 -12.93 -9.09 -1.61
N ASP A 50 -13.89 -8.58 -0.83
CA ASP A 50 -14.22 -7.14 -0.78
C ASP A 50 -13.04 -6.26 -0.35
N PHE A 51 -12.11 -6.83 0.44
CA PHE A 51 -10.90 -6.14 0.86
C PHE A 51 -9.87 -6.11 -0.27
N LEU A 52 -9.64 -7.24 -0.93
CA LEU A 52 -8.75 -7.32 -2.10
C LEU A 52 -9.20 -6.35 -3.18
N GLU A 53 -10.50 -6.30 -3.46
CA GLU A 53 -11.08 -5.34 -4.39
C GLU A 53 -10.79 -3.89 -3.96
N ALA A 54 -10.98 -3.59 -2.68
CA ALA A 54 -10.74 -2.23 -2.17
C ALA A 54 -9.27 -1.81 -2.25
N VAL A 55 -8.33 -2.71 -1.99
CA VAL A 55 -6.88 -2.47 -2.14
C VAL A 55 -6.52 -2.27 -3.61
N ASN A 56 -7.03 -3.10 -4.52
CA ASN A 56 -6.79 -2.98 -5.95
C ASN A 56 -7.32 -1.65 -6.51
N ILE A 57 -8.52 -1.22 -6.09
CA ILE A 57 -9.08 0.09 -6.44
C ILE A 57 -8.18 1.22 -5.94
N TRP A 58 -7.63 1.09 -4.73
CA TRP A 58 -6.77 2.11 -4.17
C TRP A 58 -5.43 2.20 -4.90
N LYS A 59 -4.78 1.06 -5.14
CA LYS A 59 -3.58 0.96 -5.95
C LYS A 59 -3.76 1.68 -7.29
N SER A 60 -4.81 1.33 -8.04
CA SER A 60 -5.10 1.95 -9.34
C SER A 60 -5.23 3.48 -9.24
N LYS A 61 -5.89 4.00 -8.20
CA LYS A 61 -6.01 5.47 -7.99
C LYS A 61 -4.69 6.15 -7.64
N VAL A 62 -3.79 5.45 -6.95
CA VAL A 62 -2.47 5.97 -6.57
C VAL A 62 -1.56 5.99 -7.81
N GLU A 63 -1.59 4.92 -8.59
CA GLU A 63 -0.84 4.80 -9.85
C GLU A 63 -1.33 5.77 -10.93
N ASP A 64 -2.63 6.03 -11.04
CA ASP A 64 -3.20 7.06 -11.93
C ASP A 64 -2.66 8.46 -11.64
N LYS A 65 -2.25 8.71 -10.38
CA LYS A 65 -1.61 9.95 -9.94
C LYS A 65 -0.08 9.93 -10.09
N LYS A 66 0.47 8.89 -10.73
CA LYS A 66 1.91 8.63 -10.84
C LYS A 66 2.61 8.53 -9.48
N LYS A 67 1.96 7.88 -8.51
CA LYS A 67 2.51 7.60 -7.18
C LYS A 67 2.71 6.08 -7.00
N SER A 68 3.66 5.72 -6.14
CA SER A 68 3.95 4.33 -5.75
C SER A 68 2.89 3.77 -4.81
N PHE A 69 2.60 2.49 -5.00
CA PHE A 69 1.83 1.69 -4.06
C PHE A 69 2.62 0.42 -3.75
N VAL A 70 3.18 0.34 -2.54
CA VAL A 70 4.03 -0.78 -2.12
C VAL A 70 3.42 -1.45 -0.89
N ILE A 71 3.51 -2.77 -0.83
CA ILE A 71 3.06 -3.58 0.30
C ILE A 71 4.29 -4.08 1.08
N SER A 72 4.22 -4.08 2.40
CA SER A 72 5.19 -4.76 3.26
C SER A 72 4.50 -5.89 4.01
N GLY A 73 5.00 -7.11 3.85
CA GLY A 73 4.40 -8.31 4.47
C GLY A 73 5.13 -9.59 4.08
N ASP A 74 4.54 -10.73 4.43
CA ASP A 74 5.06 -12.03 4.00
C ASP A 74 5.05 -12.16 2.46
N GLU A 75 6.19 -12.50 1.87
CA GLU A 75 6.34 -12.56 0.40
C GLU A 75 5.37 -13.56 -0.23
N LYS A 76 5.20 -14.75 0.36
CA LYS A 76 4.29 -15.76 -0.19
C LYS A 76 2.85 -15.30 -0.14
N PHE A 77 2.48 -14.60 0.93
CA PHE A 77 1.17 -13.99 1.07
C PHE A 77 0.95 -12.92 -0.02
N CYS A 78 1.93 -12.03 -0.21
CA CYS A 78 1.89 -11.03 -1.28
C CYS A 78 1.79 -11.67 -2.67
N GLU A 79 2.60 -12.68 -2.99
CA GLU A 79 2.54 -13.40 -4.25
C GLU A 79 1.17 -14.07 -4.47
N SER A 80 0.53 -14.55 -3.40
CA SER A 80 -0.76 -15.26 -3.49
C SER A 80 -1.95 -14.34 -3.72
N TYR A 81 -1.93 -13.12 -3.17
CA TYR A 81 -3.08 -12.22 -3.14
C TYR A 81 -2.87 -10.88 -3.87
N PHE A 82 -1.62 -10.50 -4.13
CA PHE A 82 -1.21 -9.22 -4.72
C PHE A 82 -0.09 -9.39 -5.75
N ALA A 83 -0.12 -10.46 -6.55
CA ALA A 83 0.95 -10.83 -7.49
C ALA A 83 1.41 -9.70 -8.43
N GLU A 84 0.53 -8.74 -8.75
CA GLU A 84 0.84 -7.61 -9.64
C GLU A 84 1.32 -6.36 -8.88
N THR A 85 1.48 -6.42 -7.57
CA THR A 85 1.83 -5.29 -6.70
C THR A 85 3.22 -5.47 -6.12
N GLU A 86 4.01 -4.40 -6.16
CA GLU A 86 5.31 -4.33 -5.49
C GLU A 86 5.14 -4.68 -4.01
N CYS A 87 5.84 -5.73 -3.57
CA CYS A 87 5.85 -6.15 -2.17
C CYS A 87 7.27 -6.43 -1.69
N ALA A 88 7.56 -6.03 -0.47
CA ALA A 88 8.83 -6.27 0.19
C ALA A 88 8.64 -6.90 1.58
N PRO A 89 9.59 -7.73 2.04
CA PRO A 89 9.44 -8.44 3.31
C PRO A 89 9.49 -7.51 4.53
N THR A 90 10.15 -6.36 4.41
CA THR A 90 10.25 -5.37 5.50
C THR A 90 9.76 -3.98 5.12
N VAL A 91 9.33 -3.22 6.12
CA VAL A 91 8.94 -1.82 5.97
C VAL A 91 10.09 -0.98 5.41
N SER A 92 11.34 -1.30 5.79
CA SER A 92 12.52 -0.58 5.30
C SER A 92 12.72 -0.79 3.81
N GLU A 93 12.69 -2.03 3.33
CA GLU A 93 12.85 -2.32 1.90
C GLU A 93 11.70 -1.73 1.08
N ALA A 94 10.48 -1.77 1.60
CA ALA A 94 9.34 -1.13 0.96
C ALA A 94 9.50 0.40 0.85
N GLN A 95 10.12 1.03 1.85
CA GLN A 95 10.48 2.45 1.79
C GLN A 95 11.58 2.72 0.77
N ASP A 96 12.57 1.83 0.66
CA ASP A 96 13.65 1.94 -0.32
C ASP A 96 13.10 1.87 -1.76
N ILE A 97 12.13 0.98 -2.03
CA ILE A 97 11.42 0.91 -3.32
C ILE A 97 10.74 2.25 -3.64
N ILE A 98 9.94 2.78 -2.72
CA ILE A 98 9.26 4.08 -2.91
C ILE A 98 10.27 5.19 -3.18
N PHE A 99 11.39 5.20 -2.47
CA PHE A 99 12.43 6.20 -2.66
C PHE A 99 13.07 6.10 -4.05
N MET A 100 13.42 4.89 -4.50
CA MET A 100 13.99 4.68 -5.83
C MET A 100 13.01 5.13 -6.92
N GLU A 101 11.74 4.73 -6.83
CA GLU A 101 10.72 5.13 -7.81
C GLU A 101 10.50 6.66 -7.84
N GLU A 102 10.56 7.33 -6.69
CA GLU A 102 10.48 8.80 -6.65
C GLU A 102 11.68 9.45 -7.36
N VAL A 103 12.88 8.94 -7.12
CA VAL A 103 14.11 9.44 -7.78
C VAL A 103 14.03 9.21 -9.29
N GLU A 104 13.59 8.04 -9.74
CA GLU A 104 13.39 7.75 -11.16
C GLU A 104 12.37 8.68 -11.80
N ARG A 105 11.23 8.94 -11.13
CA ARG A 105 10.24 9.91 -11.59
C ARG A 105 10.79 11.34 -11.61
N GLU A 106 11.63 11.72 -10.66
CA GLU A 106 12.28 13.03 -10.67
C GLU A 106 13.26 13.16 -11.85
N ILE A 107 14.02 12.11 -12.18
CA ILE A 107 14.94 12.08 -13.32
C ILE A 107 14.20 12.11 -14.66
N ASP A 108 13.14 11.33 -14.82
CA ASP A 108 12.36 11.24 -16.07
C ASP A 108 11.58 12.52 -16.40
N ASN A 109 11.34 13.37 -15.40
CA ASN A 109 10.66 14.66 -15.57
C ASN A 109 11.63 15.84 -15.80
N ILE A 110 12.95 15.59 -15.92
CA ILE A 110 14.00 16.58 -16.25
C ILE A 110 14.33 16.51 -17.74
#